data_AF-A0A532C305-F1
#
_entry.id   AF-A0A532C305-F1
#
_cell.length_a   1.000
_cell.length_b   1.000
_cell.length_c   1.000
_cell.angle_alpha   90.00
_cell.angle_beta   90.00
_cell.angle_gamma   90.00
#
_symmetry.space_group_name_H-M   'P 1'
#
loop_
_entity.id
_entity.type
_entity.pdbx_description
1 polymer ?
#
loop_
_entity_poly.entity_id
_entity_poly.type
_entity_poly.pdbx_seq_one_letter_code
_entity_poly.pdbx_strand_id
1 'polypeptide(L)'
;MSPAVMTLISTRGTFLLRKAHEIAIHSTIDTGDVDAVVILAATGLEAFLNELERLADMANVDPDGRLRALGQMLGEAEKGRAQLSLKYELAYSILTGNAVKRGSASYQALSRLIALRNDLVHPKPIVGNDRAKLAKHPHVRYFLDRSIIGPEDMSGHLTWDRVVLTPAVAVWAYDTAVRSIAALIEIMPQCPATSEFRRCWPENVPKPSSGSH
;
A
#
# COMPACT_ATOMS: atom_id res chain seq x y z
N MET A 1 -19.97 -23.63 1.68
CA MET A 1 -19.77 -22.25 1.16
C MET A 1 -19.64 -22.34 -0.36
N SER A 2 -20.29 -21.46 -1.12
CA SER A 2 -20.30 -21.53 -2.59
C SER A 2 -18.91 -21.18 -3.17
N PRO A 3 -18.45 -21.82 -4.26
CA PRO A 3 -17.26 -21.41 -5.03
C PRO A 3 -17.24 -19.92 -5.38
N ALA A 4 -18.41 -19.28 -5.51
CA ALA A 4 -18.53 -17.85 -5.77
C ALA A 4 -17.93 -16.95 -4.68
N VAL A 5 -17.88 -17.41 -3.43
CA VAL A 5 -17.24 -16.69 -2.31
C VAL A 5 -15.71 -16.70 -2.47
N MET A 6 -15.13 -17.81 -2.92
CA MET A 6 -13.69 -17.91 -3.18
C MET A 6 -13.25 -17.02 -4.35
N THR A 7 -14.11 -16.80 -5.34
CA THR A 7 -13.81 -15.95 -6.49
C THR A 7 -13.83 -14.44 -6.16
N LEU A 8 -14.52 -14.02 -5.09
CA LEU A 8 -14.86 -12.60 -4.91
C LEU A 8 -13.84 -11.77 -4.11
N ILE A 9 -13.09 -12.38 -3.18
CA ILE A 9 -12.40 -11.63 -2.13
C ILE A 9 -10.94 -11.27 -2.49
N SER A 10 -10.44 -11.67 -3.66
CA SER A 10 -9.03 -11.42 -4.01
C SER A 10 -8.78 -11.49 -5.51
N THR A 11 -9.37 -10.58 -6.28
CA THR A 11 -9.02 -10.53 -7.72
C THR A 11 -8.32 -9.24 -8.09
N ARG A 12 -8.82 -8.07 -7.71
CA ARG A 12 -8.24 -6.82 -8.21
C ARG A 12 -7.03 -6.40 -7.41
N GLY A 13 -7.16 -6.30 -6.07
CA GLY A 13 -6.04 -5.90 -5.21
C GLY A 13 -4.83 -6.81 -5.37
N THR A 14 -5.06 -8.12 -5.33
CA THR A 14 -4.00 -9.12 -5.48
C THR A 14 -3.45 -9.23 -6.89
N PHE A 15 -4.27 -9.07 -7.94
CA PHE A 15 -3.75 -8.98 -9.31
C PHE A 15 -2.80 -7.79 -9.48
N LEU A 16 -3.19 -6.60 -8.99
CA LEU A 16 -2.35 -5.41 -9.07
C LEU A 16 -1.04 -5.58 -8.31
N LEU A 17 -1.09 -6.17 -7.11
CA LEU A 17 0.11 -6.46 -6.31
C LEU A 17 1.00 -7.52 -6.97
N ARG A 18 0.43 -8.56 -7.60
CA ARG A 18 1.23 -9.51 -8.38
C ARG A 18 1.94 -8.82 -9.54
N LYS A 19 1.25 -7.94 -10.27
CA LYS A 19 1.85 -7.17 -11.36
C LYS A 19 2.94 -6.22 -10.86
N ALA A 20 2.70 -5.54 -9.73
CA ALA A 20 3.72 -4.72 -9.08
C ALA A 20 4.96 -5.56 -8.72
N HIS A 21 4.77 -6.75 -8.15
CA HIS A 21 5.87 -7.66 -7.82
C HIS A 21 6.64 -8.13 -9.07
N GLU A 22 5.94 -8.63 -10.08
CA GLU A 22 6.52 -9.12 -11.34
C GLU A 22 7.44 -8.08 -11.98
N ILE A 23 7.02 -6.81 -11.98
CA ILE A 23 7.84 -5.71 -12.47
C ILE A 23 8.99 -5.44 -11.50
N ALA A 24 8.72 -5.30 -10.19
CA ALA A 24 9.73 -4.94 -9.19
C ALA A 24 10.93 -5.90 -9.10
N ILE A 25 10.74 -7.18 -9.41
CA ILE A 25 11.82 -8.19 -9.39
C ILE A 25 12.55 -8.34 -10.72
N HIS A 26 12.13 -7.63 -11.76
CA HIS A 26 12.77 -7.72 -13.07
C HIS A 26 14.17 -7.10 -13.00
N SER A 27 15.19 -7.79 -13.54
CA SER A 27 16.60 -7.40 -13.41
C SER A 27 16.98 -6.10 -14.14
N THR A 28 16.08 -5.57 -14.96
CA THR A 28 16.31 -4.42 -15.84
C THR A 28 15.11 -3.48 -15.85
N ILE A 29 14.66 -3.05 -14.67
CA ILE A 29 13.60 -2.03 -14.58
C ILE A 29 14.14 -0.63 -14.84
N ASP A 30 13.39 0.14 -15.63
CA ASP A 30 13.66 1.55 -15.85
C ASP A 30 12.81 2.46 -14.92
N THR A 31 12.96 3.78 -15.05
CA THR A 31 12.21 4.72 -14.20
C THR A 31 10.69 4.63 -14.40
N GLY A 32 10.23 4.32 -15.62
CA GLY A 32 8.80 4.17 -15.92
C GLY A 32 8.22 2.90 -15.32
N ASP A 33 9.01 1.83 -15.26
CA ASP A 33 8.66 0.61 -14.52
C ASP A 33 8.53 0.88 -13.02
N VAL A 34 9.47 1.64 -12.43
CA VAL A 34 9.39 1.99 -10.99
C VAL A 34 8.15 2.82 -10.69
N ASP A 35 7.83 3.80 -11.54
CA ASP A 35 6.58 4.58 -11.46
C ASP A 35 5.36 3.66 -11.46
N ALA A 36 5.31 2.73 -12.42
CA ALA A 36 4.22 1.77 -12.54
C ALA A 36 4.10 0.90 -11.27
N VAL A 37 5.20 0.42 -10.69
CA VAL A 37 5.19 -0.36 -9.44
C VAL A 37 4.62 0.45 -8.29
N VAL A 38 5.04 1.70 -8.10
CA VAL A 38 4.52 2.56 -7.02
C VAL A 38 3.01 2.77 -7.15
N ILE A 39 2.55 3.05 -8.37
CA ILE A 39 1.12 3.25 -8.67
C ILE A 39 0.34 1.96 -8.45
N LEU A 40 0.81 0.83 -8.97
CA LEU A 40 0.16 -0.48 -8.84
C LEU A 40 0.10 -0.93 -7.37
N ALA A 41 1.17 -0.73 -6.60
CA ALA A 41 1.21 -1.08 -5.18
C ALA A 41 0.18 -0.29 -4.36
N ALA A 42 0.14 1.03 -4.53
CA ALA A 42 -0.84 1.88 -3.85
C ALA A 42 -2.28 1.59 -4.31
N THR A 43 -2.49 1.34 -5.60
CA THR A 43 -3.82 0.99 -6.15
C THR A 43 -4.26 -0.40 -5.69
N GLY A 44 -3.33 -1.35 -5.55
CA GLY A 44 -3.59 -2.67 -4.99
C GLY A 44 -4.08 -2.60 -3.55
N LEU A 45 -3.45 -1.75 -2.72
CA LEU A 45 -3.90 -1.46 -1.36
C LEU A 45 -5.29 -0.80 -1.33
N GLU A 46 -5.53 0.18 -2.20
CA GLU A 46 -6.84 0.84 -2.30
C GLU A 46 -7.94 -0.13 -2.72
N ALA A 47 -7.67 -0.96 -3.73
CA ALA A 47 -8.59 -1.99 -4.18
C ALA A 47 -8.89 -3.00 -3.06
N PHE A 48 -7.88 -3.40 -2.29
CA PHE A 48 -8.07 -4.26 -1.13
C PHE A 48 -9.01 -3.64 -0.08
N LEU A 49 -8.81 -2.37 0.28
CA LEU A 49 -9.72 -1.70 1.23
C LEU A 49 -11.15 -1.61 0.69
N ASN A 50 -11.33 -1.36 -0.61
CA ASN A 50 -12.64 -1.36 -1.24
C ASN A 50 -13.25 -2.79 -1.30
N GLU A 51 -12.42 -3.85 -1.33
CA GLU A 51 -12.89 -5.23 -1.23
C GLU A 51 -13.33 -5.60 0.20
N LEU A 52 -12.79 -4.96 1.25
CA LEU A 52 -13.25 -5.15 2.64
C LEU A 52 -14.70 -4.73 2.87
N GLU A 53 -15.17 -3.72 2.12
CA GLU A 53 -16.59 -3.34 2.11
C GLU A 53 -17.46 -4.56 1.76
N ARG A 54 -17.09 -5.29 0.71
CA ARG A 54 -17.82 -6.49 0.26
C ARG A 54 -17.68 -7.66 1.22
N LEU A 55 -16.53 -7.78 1.88
CA LEU A 55 -16.32 -8.83 2.89
C LEU A 55 -17.32 -8.71 4.04
N ALA A 56 -17.65 -7.47 4.43
CA ALA A 56 -18.66 -7.21 5.45
C ALA A 56 -20.06 -7.68 5.03
N ASP A 57 -20.45 -7.48 3.77
CA ASP A 57 -21.74 -7.93 3.23
C ASP A 57 -21.84 -9.46 3.20
N MET A 58 -20.72 -10.14 3.01
CA MET A 58 -20.63 -11.60 2.95
C MET A 58 -20.52 -12.27 4.33
N ALA A 59 -20.23 -11.49 5.38
CA ALA A 59 -20.09 -11.99 6.73
C ALA A 59 -21.47 -12.33 7.34
N ASN A 60 -21.94 -13.55 7.08
CA ASN A 60 -23.15 -14.11 7.72
C ASN A 60 -22.99 -14.28 9.24
N VAL A 61 -21.74 -14.35 9.73
CA VAL A 61 -21.40 -14.46 11.15
C VAL A 61 -20.39 -13.37 11.48
N ASP A 62 -20.83 -12.40 12.27
CA ASP A 62 -20.05 -11.25 12.75
C ASP A 62 -20.38 -10.99 14.23
N PRO A 63 -19.82 -11.80 15.16
CA PRO A 63 -20.31 -11.87 16.54
C PRO A 63 -20.22 -10.55 17.32
N ASP A 64 -19.25 -9.70 16.98
CA ASP A 64 -19.01 -8.40 17.62
C ASP A 64 -19.46 -7.21 16.76
N GLY A 65 -20.03 -7.47 15.58
CA GLY A 65 -20.52 -6.44 14.65
C GLY A 65 -19.44 -5.61 13.97
N ARG A 66 -18.15 -5.94 14.16
CA ARG A 66 -17.03 -5.13 13.68
C ARG A 66 -16.89 -5.18 12.17
N LEU A 67 -17.14 -6.33 11.53
CA LEU A 67 -17.05 -6.44 10.08
C LEU A 67 -18.17 -5.63 9.40
N ARG A 68 -19.39 -5.69 9.93
CA ARG A 68 -20.52 -4.89 9.43
C ARG A 68 -20.26 -3.39 9.58
N ALA A 69 -19.76 -2.97 10.75
CA ALA A 69 -19.36 -1.57 10.97
C ALA A 69 -18.24 -1.14 10.02
N LEU A 70 -17.25 -2.01 9.78
CA LEU A 70 -16.16 -1.76 8.86
C LEU A 70 -16.68 -1.52 7.44
N GLY A 71 -17.55 -2.40 6.93
CA GLY A 71 -18.11 -2.27 5.60
C GLY A 71 -18.93 -1.00 5.43
N GLN A 72 -19.83 -0.71 6.37
CA GLN A 72 -20.61 0.52 6.34
C GLN A 72 -19.70 1.76 6.29
N MET A 73 -18.70 1.82 7.17
CA MET A 73 -17.85 3.00 7.28
C MET A 73 -16.90 3.17 6.10
N LEU A 74 -16.38 2.08 5.53
CA LEU A 74 -15.60 2.15 4.30
C LEU A 74 -16.47 2.55 3.10
N GLY A 75 -17.71 2.06 3.00
CA GLY A 75 -18.65 2.47 1.96
C GLY A 75 -19.06 3.94 2.05
N GLU A 76 -19.26 4.46 3.27
CA GLU A 76 -19.48 5.90 3.50
C GLU A 76 -18.23 6.73 3.15
N ALA A 77 -17.06 6.28 3.57
CA ALA A 77 -15.79 6.91 3.24
C ALA A 77 -15.56 6.95 1.71
N GLU A 78 -15.88 5.89 0.99
CA GLU A 78 -15.78 5.84 -0.47
C GLU A 78 -16.74 6.82 -1.15
N LYS A 79 -18.02 6.87 -0.72
CA LYS A 79 -19.00 7.86 -1.21
C LYS A 79 -18.53 9.29 -0.97
N GLY A 80 -17.87 9.52 0.17
CA GLY A 80 -17.23 10.80 0.53
C GLY A 80 -15.90 11.08 -0.17
N ARG A 81 -15.41 10.18 -1.04
CA ARG A 81 -14.09 10.27 -1.69
C ARG A 81 -12.96 10.46 -0.67
N ALA A 82 -13.06 9.75 0.46
CA ALA A 82 -12.04 9.76 1.50
C ALA A 82 -10.69 9.33 0.94
N GLN A 83 -9.63 10.00 1.39
CA GLN A 83 -8.27 9.64 1.03
C GLN A 83 -7.93 8.22 1.51
N LEU A 84 -7.05 7.55 0.77
CA LEU A 84 -6.58 6.20 1.07
C LEU A 84 -6.05 6.05 2.51
N SER A 85 -5.35 7.06 3.01
CA SER A 85 -4.84 7.09 4.40
C SER A 85 -5.97 7.04 5.42
N LEU A 86 -7.04 7.80 5.20
CA LEU A 86 -8.21 7.82 6.09
C LEU A 86 -8.94 6.47 6.06
N LYS A 87 -9.11 5.86 4.89
CA LYS A 87 -9.72 4.51 4.79
C LYS A 87 -8.93 3.47 5.58
N TYR A 88 -7.60 3.50 5.49
CA TYR A 88 -6.75 2.59 6.27
C TYR A 88 -6.89 2.84 7.78
N GLU A 89 -6.89 4.11 8.22
CA GLU A 89 -7.07 4.46 9.63
C GLU A 89 -8.43 4.04 10.17
N LEU A 90 -9.50 4.25 9.40
CA LEU A 90 -10.85 3.79 9.73
C LEU A 90 -10.87 2.27 9.88
N ALA A 91 -10.28 1.54 8.92
CA ALA A 91 -10.24 0.09 8.95
C ALA A 91 -9.54 -0.43 10.21
N TYR A 92 -8.35 0.09 10.50
CA TYR A 92 -7.60 -0.29 11.70
C TYR A 92 -8.36 0.05 12.99
N SER A 93 -8.97 1.24 13.06
CA SER A 93 -9.65 1.71 14.27
C SER A 93 -10.89 0.90 14.57
N ILE A 94 -11.66 0.51 13.55
CA ILE A 94 -12.84 -0.33 13.72
C ILE A 94 -12.46 -1.75 14.13
N LEU A 95 -11.41 -2.32 13.52
CA LEU A 95 -10.97 -3.69 13.79
C LEU A 95 -10.35 -3.84 15.19
N THR A 96 -9.60 -2.83 15.66
CA THR A 96 -8.88 -2.91 16.94
C THR A 96 -9.54 -2.17 18.10
N GLY A 97 -10.46 -1.24 17.82
CA GLY A 97 -10.96 -0.27 18.79
C GLY A 97 -9.95 0.82 19.17
N ASN A 98 -8.78 0.90 18.51
CA ASN A 98 -7.70 1.84 18.85
C ASN A 98 -7.32 2.70 17.64
N ALA A 99 -6.88 3.94 17.90
CA ALA A 99 -6.34 4.78 16.84
C ALA A 99 -5.02 4.20 16.29
N VAL A 100 -4.79 4.35 14.98
CA VAL A 100 -3.50 4.00 14.37
C VAL A 100 -2.37 4.81 15.01
N LYS A 101 -1.30 4.12 15.39
CA LYS A 101 -0.06 4.78 15.85
C LYS A 101 0.65 5.41 14.64
N ARG A 102 0.28 6.64 14.30
CA ARG A 102 0.84 7.39 13.15
C ARG A 102 2.37 7.56 13.19
N GLY A 103 2.97 7.54 14.38
CA GLY A 103 4.42 7.57 14.56
C GLY A 103 5.14 6.23 14.35
N SER A 104 4.42 5.13 14.09
CA SER A 104 5.04 3.82 13.86
C SER A 104 5.74 3.77 12.50
N ALA A 105 6.82 2.99 12.41
CA ALA A 105 7.56 2.80 11.16
C ALA A 105 6.66 2.32 10.01
N SER A 106 5.77 1.34 10.28
CA SER A 106 4.84 0.79 9.30
C SER A 106 3.87 1.84 8.76
N TYR A 107 3.28 2.67 9.63
CA TYR A 107 2.38 3.72 9.17
C TYR A 107 3.12 4.84 8.43
N GLN A 108 4.33 5.21 8.87
CA GLN A 108 5.15 6.19 8.15
C GLN A 108 5.49 5.71 6.73
N ALA A 109 5.82 4.42 6.57
CA ALA A 109 6.05 3.83 5.25
C ALA A 109 4.80 3.87 4.38
N LEU A 110 3.65 3.45 4.92
CA LEU A 110 2.37 3.55 4.21
C LEU A 110 2.05 4.98 3.79
N SER A 111 2.15 5.94 4.71
CA SER A 111 1.88 7.36 4.44
C SER A 111 2.81 7.89 3.35
N ARG A 112 4.09 7.47 3.37
CA ARG A 112 5.05 7.82 2.31
C ARG A 112 4.66 7.22 0.97
N LEU A 113 4.21 5.96 0.91
CA LEU A 113 3.80 5.31 -0.34
C LEU A 113 2.63 6.07 -0.98
N ILE A 114 1.63 6.44 -0.18
CA ILE A 114 0.47 7.23 -0.63
C ILE A 114 0.92 8.60 -1.15
N ALA A 115 1.79 9.29 -0.41
CA ALA A 115 2.30 10.60 -0.82
C ALA A 115 3.12 10.52 -2.12
N LEU A 116 4.00 9.52 -2.24
CA LEU A 116 4.80 9.30 -3.44
C LEU A 116 3.91 9.05 -4.66
N ARG A 117 2.93 8.13 -4.56
CA ARG A 117 1.97 7.88 -5.64
C ARG A 117 1.23 9.15 -6.06
N ASN A 118 0.79 9.96 -5.10
CA ASN A 118 0.07 11.20 -5.40
C ASN A 118 0.95 12.21 -6.15
N ASP A 119 2.20 12.40 -5.73
CA ASP A 119 3.11 13.35 -6.37
C ASP A 119 3.59 12.86 -7.75
N LEU A 120 3.69 11.54 -7.98
CA LEU A 120 4.00 10.97 -9.31
C LEU A 120 2.83 11.11 -10.29
N VAL A 121 1.59 10.87 -9.84
CA VAL A 121 0.39 11.01 -10.69
C VAL A 121 0.00 12.47 -10.94
N HIS A 122 0.39 13.37 -10.03
CA HIS A 122 0.12 14.80 -10.13
C HIS A 122 1.42 15.61 -10.12
N PRO A 123 2.27 15.48 -11.15
CA PRO A 123 3.56 16.12 -11.19
C PRO A 123 3.40 17.63 -11.10
N LYS A 124 4.00 18.23 -10.06
CA LYS A 124 4.07 19.67 -9.89
C LYS A 124 5.25 20.23 -10.71
N PRO A 125 5.16 21.48 -11.20
CA PRO A 125 6.30 22.13 -11.86
C PRO A 125 7.54 22.08 -10.98
N ILE A 126 8.66 21.65 -11.57
CA ILE A 126 9.91 21.43 -10.85
C ILE A 126 10.61 22.79 -10.72
N VAL A 127 10.81 23.26 -9.49
CA VAL A 127 11.45 24.56 -9.22
C VAL A 127 12.82 24.33 -8.58
N GLY A 128 13.86 24.37 -9.42
CA GLY A 128 15.26 24.53 -9.00
C GLY A 128 16.16 23.30 -9.18
N ASN A 129 17.36 23.53 -9.69
CA ASN A 129 18.36 22.51 -10.05
C ASN A 129 19.50 22.38 -9.01
N ASP A 130 19.22 22.64 -7.73
CA ASP A 130 20.24 22.64 -6.67
C ASP A 130 20.22 21.31 -5.90
N ARG A 131 21.36 20.61 -5.86
CA ARG A 131 21.54 19.35 -5.12
C ARG A 131 21.20 19.49 -3.64
N ALA A 132 21.51 20.63 -3.01
CA ALA A 132 21.19 20.87 -1.61
C ALA A 132 19.67 21.00 -1.36
N LYS A 133 18.92 21.50 -2.36
CA LYS A 133 17.45 21.51 -2.31
C LYS A 133 16.87 20.13 -2.57
N LEU A 134 17.47 19.38 -3.49
CA LEU A 134 17.08 18.00 -3.82
C LEU A 134 17.18 17.07 -2.60
N ALA A 135 18.29 17.15 -1.86
CA ALA A 135 18.48 16.39 -0.61
C ALA A 135 17.42 16.68 0.46
N LYS A 136 16.81 17.87 0.42
CA LYS A 136 15.76 18.30 1.35
C LYS A 136 14.36 17.93 0.88
N HIS A 137 14.19 17.44 -0.36
CA HIS A 137 12.89 17.03 -0.87
C HIS A 137 12.32 15.91 0.02
N PRO A 138 11.03 15.96 0.44
CA PRO A 138 10.49 15.01 1.41
C PRO A 138 10.67 13.54 1.04
N HIS A 139 10.53 13.18 -0.24
CA HIS A 139 10.72 11.80 -0.71
C HIS A 139 12.19 11.40 -0.73
N VAL A 140 13.07 12.24 -1.28
CA VAL A 140 14.52 11.98 -1.35
C VAL A 140 15.08 11.79 0.05
N ARG A 141 14.78 12.72 0.97
CA ARG A 141 15.20 12.64 2.36
C ARG A 141 14.70 11.36 3.04
N TYR A 142 13.43 11.02 2.86
CA TYR A 142 12.85 9.82 3.48
C TYR A 142 13.60 8.55 3.07
N PHE A 143 13.93 8.41 1.78
CA PHE A 143 14.60 7.23 1.25
C PHE A 143 16.09 7.20 1.59
N LEU A 144 16.78 8.35 1.61
CA LEU A 144 18.16 8.46 2.08
C LEU A 144 18.28 8.09 3.57
N ASP A 145 17.42 8.67 4.42
CA ASP A 145 17.44 8.44 5.88
C ASP A 145 17.21 6.95 6.24
N ARG A 146 16.64 6.16 5.32
CA ARG A 146 16.37 4.72 5.47
C ARG A 146 17.30 3.82 4.65
N SER A 147 18.29 4.40 3.97
CA SER A 147 19.22 3.66 3.09
C SER A 147 18.49 2.83 2.02
N ILE A 148 17.34 3.31 1.54
CA ILE A 148 16.63 2.73 0.39
C ILE A 148 17.26 3.25 -0.91
N ILE A 149 17.75 4.48 -0.90
CA ILE A 149 18.59 5.07 -1.96
C ILE A 149 19.88 5.61 -1.35
N GLY A 150 20.93 5.71 -2.16
CA GLY A 150 22.24 6.23 -1.78
C GLY A 150 22.55 7.63 -2.34
N PRO A 151 23.60 8.30 -1.85
CA PRO A 151 24.07 9.58 -2.39
C PRO A 151 24.45 9.53 -3.88
N GLU A 152 24.84 8.36 -4.37
CA GLU A 152 25.15 8.06 -5.76
C GLU A 152 23.92 8.19 -6.67
N ASP A 153 22.73 7.81 -6.20
CA ASP A 153 21.46 7.92 -6.93
C ASP A 153 21.06 9.39 -7.16
N MET A 154 21.70 10.33 -6.45
CA MET A 154 21.50 11.76 -6.68
C MET A 154 22.37 12.33 -7.79
N SER A 155 23.37 11.57 -8.27
CA SER A 155 24.39 12.09 -9.19
C SER A 155 23.85 12.16 -10.61
N GLY A 156 23.90 13.33 -11.23
CA GLY A 156 23.45 13.53 -12.61
C GLY A 156 21.95 13.77 -12.79
N HIS A 157 21.16 13.75 -11.70
CA HIS A 157 19.73 14.04 -11.75
C HIS A 157 19.41 15.45 -11.27
N LEU A 158 18.52 16.12 -12.01
CA LEU A 158 18.09 17.50 -11.71
C LEU A 158 16.74 17.56 -10.98
N THR A 159 16.07 16.41 -10.82
CA THR A 159 14.68 16.33 -10.36
C THR A 159 14.51 15.21 -9.33
N TRP A 160 13.59 15.40 -8.38
CA TRP A 160 13.43 14.48 -7.24
C TRP A 160 12.88 13.13 -7.67
N ASP A 161 11.99 13.11 -8.67
CA ASP A 161 11.37 11.91 -9.22
C ASP A 161 12.47 11.01 -9.79
N ARG A 162 13.38 11.55 -10.59
CA ARG A 162 14.50 10.77 -11.16
C ARG A 162 15.44 10.19 -10.10
N VAL A 163 15.58 10.83 -8.95
CA VAL A 163 16.40 10.32 -7.83
C VAL A 163 15.71 9.18 -7.08
N VAL A 164 14.38 9.23 -6.93
CA VAL A 164 13.65 8.23 -6.14
C VAL A 164 13.13 7.06 -6.97
N LEU A 165 13.15 7.15 -8.30
CA LEU A 165 12.71 6.07 -9.18
C LEU A 165 13.81 5.04 -9.42
N THR A 166 14.26 4.42 -8.33
CA THR A 166 15.26 3.35 -8.32
C THR A 166 14.61 1.97 -8.12
N PRO A 167 15.30 0.88 -8.51
CA PRO A 167 14.81 -0.47 -8.25
C PRO A 167 14.49 -0.77 -6.78
N ALA A 168 15.30 -0.21 -5.86
CA ALA A 168 15.09 -0.38 -4.43
C ALA A 168 13.77 0.26 -3.96
N VAL A 169 13.38 1.40 -4.55
CA VAL A 169 12.08 2.04 -4.24
C VAL A 169 10.91 1.25 -4.81
N ALA A 170 11.04 0.58 -5.95
CA ALA A 170 10.02 -0.33 -6.48
C ALA A 170 9.74 -1.48 -5.50
N VAL A 171 10.79 -2.16 -5.04
CA VAL A 171 10.68 -3.24 -4.04
C VAL A 171 10.07 -2.73 -2.74
N TRP A 172 10.55 -1.58 -2.24
CA TRP A 172 10.01 -0.95 -1.03
C TRP A 172 8.52 -0.62 -1.15
N ALA A 173 8.08 -0.09 -2.30
CA ALA A 173 6.69 0.29 -2.52
C ALA A 173 5.77 -0.93 -2.48
N TYR A 174 6.17 -1.99 -3.18
CA TYR A 174 5.48 -3.28 -3.14
C TYR A 174 5.39 -3.84 -1.72
N ASP A 175 6.54 -3.95 -1.04
CA ASP A 175 6.62 -4.50 0.31
C ASP A 175 5.76 -3.72 1.31
N THR A 176 5.77 -2.39 1.20
CA THR A 176 4.96 -1.50 2.05
C THR A 176 3.47 -1.79 1.88
N ALA A 177 2.98 -1.94 0.64
CA ALA A 177 1.59 -2.28 0.39
C ALA A 177 1.23 -3.66 0.96
N VAL A 178 2.03 -4.69 0.67
CA VAL A 178 1.77 -6.06 1.14
C VAL A 178 1.79 -6.14 2.67
N ARG A 179 2.77 -5.53 3.34
CA ARG A 179 2.87 -5.49 4.81
C ARG A 179 1.70 -4.73 5.42
N SER A 180 1.24 -3.64 4.80
CA SER A 180 0.09 -2.86 5.29
C SER A 180 -1.20 -3.68 5.23
N ILE A 181 -1.40 -4.45 4.17
CA ILE A 181 -2.56 -5.35 4.01
C ILE A 181 -2.47 -6.51 5.00
N ALA A 182 -1.30 -7.17 5.08
CA ALA A 182 -1.08 -8.25 6.03
C ALA A 182 -1.38 -7.82 7.47
N ALA A 183 -0.95 -6.62 7.87
CA ALA A 183 -1.24 -6.06 9.19
C ALA A 183 -2.76 -5.90 9.46
N LEU A 184 -3.55 -5.49 8.46
CA LEU A 184 -5.01 -5.41 8.59
C LEU A 184 -5.63 -6.82 8.67
N ILE A 185 -5.15 -7.76 7.87
CA ILE A 185 -5.61 -9.15 7.88
C ILE A 185 -5.39 -9.78 9.25
N GLU A 186 -4.22 -9.55 9.85
CA GLU A 186 -3.85 -10.12 11.16
C GLU A 186 -4.80 -9.72 12.28
N ILE A 187 -5.32 -8.49 12.25
CA ILE A 187 -6.22 -7.94 13.28
C ILE A 187 -7.71 -8.18 12.99
N MET A 188 -8.09 -8.74 11.84
CA MET A 188 -9.50 -9.04 11.57
C MET A 188 -10.07 -10.06 12.56
N PRO A 189 -11.34 -9.96 12.97
CA PRO A 189 -11.97 -10.97 13.83
C PRO A 189 -11.94 -12.34 13.16
N GLN A 190 -11.79 -13.41 13.95
CA GLN A 190 -11.78 -14.78 13.45
C GLN A 190 -13.23 -15.23 13.19
N CYS A 191 -13.62 -15.28 11.93
CA CYS A 191 -14.92 -15.82 11.52
C CYS A 191 -14.76 -16.54 10.18
N PRO A 192 -15.75 -17.34 9.74
CA PRO A 192 -15.63 -18.09 8.48
C PRO A 192 -15.23 -17.24 7.26
N ALA A 193 -15.71 -15.98 7.19
CA ALA A 193 -15.39 -15.08 6.09
C ALA A 193 -13.91 -14.64 6.08
N THR A 194 -13.36 -14.28 7.24
CA THR A 194 -11.97 -13.79 7.38
C THR A 194 -10.95 -14.93 7.42
N SER A 195 -11.32 -16.11 7.94
CA SER A 195 -10.46 -17.30 7.96
C SER A 195 -10.11 -17.76 6.54
N GLU A 196 -11.10 -17.75 5.65
CA GLU A 196 -10.87 -18.09 4.25
C GLU A 196 -10.00 -17.04 3.56
N PHE A 197 -10.25 -15.76 3.84
CA PHE A 197 -9.42 -14.69 3.30
C PHE A 197 -7.96 -14.79 3.76
N ARG A 198 -7.72 -15.05 5.05
CA ARG A 198 -6.38 -15.31 5.62
C ARG A 198 -5.69 -16.50 4.96
N ARG A 199 -6.43 -17.54 4.58
CA ARG A 199 -5.92 -18.73 3.91
C ARG A 199 -5.48 -18.43 2.49
N CYS A 200 -6.28 -17.70 1.72
CA CYS A 200 -6.01 -17.43 0.30
C CYS A 200 -4.98 -16.30 0.08
N TRP A 201 -4.82 -15.37 1.02
CA TRP A 201 -3.93 -14.22 0.84
C TRP A 201 -2.47 -14.61 0.55
N PRO A 202 -1.80 -15.47 1.36
CA PRO A 202 -0.40 -15.83 1.13
C PRO A 202 -0.16 -16.63 -0.15
N GLU A 203 -1.19 -17.33 -0.65
CA GLU A 203 -1.12 -18.11 -1.90
C GLU A 203 -1.15 -17.20 -3.14
N ASN A 204 -1.78 -16.02 -3.03
CA ASN A 204 -2.07 -15.15 -4.17
C ASN A 204 -1.19 -13.90 -4.24
N VAL A 205 -0.49 -13.56 -3.16
CA VAL A 205 0.41 -12.40 -3.11
C VAL A 205 1.79 -12.88 -2.67
N PRO A 206 2.84 -12.66 -3.50
CA PRO A 206 4.21 -12.98 -3.11
C PRO A 206 4.57 -12.36 -1.77
N LYS A 207 5.45 -13.03 -1.01
CA LYS A 207 5.88 -12.51 0.29
C LYS A 207 6.73 -11.25 0.07
N PRO A 208 6.63 -10.27 0.98
CA PRO A 208 7.52 -9.11 0.92
C PRO A 208 8.97 -9.58 1.08
N SER A 209 9.90 -8.82 0.53
CA SER A 209 11.32 -9.12 0.71
C SER A 209 11.67 -9.14 2.20
N SER A 210 12.61 -10.01 2.58
CA SER A 210 13.10 -10.14 3.96
C SER A 210 13.92 -8.92 4.41
N GLY A 211 14.08 -7.91 3.55
CA GLY A 211 14.77 -6.66 3.84
C GLY A 211 14.09 -5.89 4.98
N SER A 212 14.81 -5.77 6.09
CA SER A 212 14.47 -4.87 7.19
C SER A 212 14.95 -3.47 6.80
N HIS A 213 14.03 -2.59 6.45
CA HIS A 213 14.27 -1.16 6.26
C HIS A 213 13.24 -0.37 7.06
#